data_AF-A0A368H568-F1
#
_entry.id   AF-A0A368H568-F1
#
_cell.length_a   1.000
_cell.length_b   1.000
_cell.length_c   1.000
_cell.angle_alpha   90.00
_cell.angle_beta   90.00
_cell.angle_gamma   90.00
#
_symmetry.space_group_name_H-M   'P 1'
#
loop_
_entity.id
_entity.type
_entity.pdbx_description
1 polymer ?
#
loop_
_entity_poly.entity_id
_entity_poly.type
_entity_poly.pdbx_seq_one_letter_code
_entity_poly.pdbx_strand_id
1 'polypeptide(L)'
;MESTAEKMLDEAPLNFIGLDLETGAILSAIAGNTIFNVGGRDNSLSSIGKIILDNIISGKFKKDVHPFLPLALTPGASKVSLNFHDERKKCLAKGVLFEDPQFPATDRSIYNKKKPVEGNIEWKRPSDIVGEPQLIVGDKSRFDVVQGNLGNCWLLAATANLTLRDELFYRVVPPDQRIFHFQFWQYGKWIDVVVDDRLPTVNDELLFMRSRENNEFWSALLEKAYAK
;
A
#
# COMPACT_ATOMS: atom_id res chain seq x y z
N MET A 1 8.81 31.38 0.08
CA MET A 1 7.59 30.63 0.40
C MET A 1 7.65 29.35 -0.41
N GLU A 2 8.43 28.38 0.07
CA GLU A 2 8.47 27.03 -0.50
C GLU A 2 7.08 26.42 -0.37
N SER A 3 6.67 25.73 -1.43
CA SER A 3 5.40 25.04 -1.52
C SER A 3 5.33 23.97 -0.44
N THR A 4 4.17 23.76 0.18
CA THR A 4 3.92 22.63 1.10
C THR A 4 4.33 21.29 0.48
N ALA A 5 4.31 21.17 -0.86
CA ALA A 5 4.82 20.00 -1.59
C ALA A 5 6.36 19.84 -1.53
N GLU A 6 7.11 20.93 -1.53
CA GLU A 6 8.58 20.92 -1.37
C GLU A 6 8.96 20.53 0.06
N LYS A 7 8.22 21.01 1.07
CA LYS A 7 8.42 20.58 2.46
C LYS A 7 8.11 19.10 2.69
N MET A 8 7.11 18.54 2.02
CA MET A 8 6.84 17.09 2.05
C MET A 8 7.89 16.26 1.28
N LEU A 9 8.60 16.88 0.33
CA LEU A 9 9.69 16.25 -0.41
C LEU A 9 11.02 16.32 0.35
N ASP A 10 11.25 17.37 1.15
CA ASP A 10 12.52 17.65 1.84
C ASP A 10 12.55 17.28 3.34
N GLU A 11 11.43 17.21 4.06
CA GLU A 11 11.41 16.89 5.50
C GLU A 11 10.96 15.45 5.81
N ALA A 12 11.75 14.47 5.37
CA ALA A 12 11.86 13.18 6.06
C ALA A 12 13.23 12.55 5.78
N PRO A 13 14.07 12.28 6.81
CA PRO A 13 15.30 11.57 6.57
C PRO A 13 14.97 10.15 6.10
N LEU A 14 15.46 9.84 4.91
CA LEU A 14 15.72 8.51 4.38
C LEU A 14 16.03 7.50 5.49
N ASN A 15 15.26 6.42 5.59
CA ASN A 15 15.67 5.16 6.25
C ASN A 15 14.98 3.98 5.55
N PHE A 16 15.43 3.62 4.34
CA PHE A 16 16.55 2.70 4.00
C PHE A 16 16.14 1.22 3.99
N ILE A 17 15.47 0.79 2.92
CA ILE A 17 15.73 -0.52 2.32
C ILE A 17 16.31 -0.23 0.93
N GLY A 18 17.60 0.12 0.89
CA GLY A 18 18.34 0.29 -0.35
C GLY A 18 18.53 -1.06 -1.05
N LEU A 19 17.45 -1.64 -1.56
CA LEU A 19 17.42 -2.89 -2.30
C LEU A 19 16.78 -2.66 -3.66
N ASP A 20 17.43 -3.16 -4.70
CA ASP A 20 16.82 -3.36 -6.00
C ASP A 20 16.06 -4.70 -5.96
N LEU A 21 14.73 -4.62 -5.99
CA LEU A 21 13.84 -5.79 -5.90
C LEU A 21 13.82 -6.65 -7.17
N GLU A 22 14.35 -6.17 -8.30
CA GLU A 22 14.50 -6.97 -9.53
C GLU A 22 15.78 -7.80 -9.52
N THR A 23 16.86 -7.24 -8.97
CA THR A 23 18.20 -7.85 -9.03
C THR A 23 18.67 -8.44 -7.70
N GLY A 24 18.03 -8.07 -6.58
CA GLY A 24 18.49 -8.40 -5.23
C GLY A 24 19.71 -7.60 -4.78
N ALA A 25 20.13 -6.57 -5.53
CA ALA A 25 21.33 -5.81 -5.24
C ALA A 25 21.10 -4.78 -4.12
N ILE A 26 22.04 -4.68 -3.17
CA ILE A 26 22.06 -3.63 -2.15
C ILE A 26 22.53 -2.34 -2.82
N LEU A 27 21.64 -1.37 -2.95
CA LEU A 27 21.87 -0.11 -3.67
C LEU A 27 22.67 0.92 -2.86
N SER A 28 22.99 0.68 -1.58
CA SER A 28 23.74 1.64 -0.75
C SER A 28 24.43 1.02 0.47
N ALA A 29 25.65 1.46 0.80
CA ALA A 29 26.41 1.00 1.98
C ALA A 29 25.71 1.29 3.34
N ILE A 30 24.89 2.35 3.40
CA ILE A 30 24.08 2.71 4.58
C ILE A 30 22.94 1.71 4.80
N ALA A 31 22.37 1.16 3.71
CA ALA A 31 21.28 0.18 3.76
C ALA A 31 21.71 -1.17 4.37
N GLY A 32 22.97 -1.57 4.16
CA GLY A 32 23.54 -2.73 4.82
C GLY A 32 23.44 -2.60 6.34
N ASN A 33 23.85 -1.45 6.88
CA ASN A 33 23.72 -1.17 8.30
C ASN A 33 22.26 -1.14 8.77
N THR A 34 21.28 -0.70 7.97
CA THR A 34 19.86 -0.73 8.37
C THR A 34 19.27 -2.14 8.38
N ILE A 35 19.63 -2.99 7.41
CA ILE A 35 19.27 -4.42 7.41
C ILE A 35 19.83 -5.13 8.66
N PHE A 36 21.01 -4.71 9.14
CA PHE A 36 21.63 -5.22 10.36
C PHE A 36 21.20 -4.48 11.66
N ASN A 37 20.83 -3.19 11.63
CA ASN A 37 20.42 -2.38 12.79
C ASN A 37 18.93 -2.48 13.15
N VAL A 38 18.08 -3.07 12.30
CA VAL A 38 16.79 -3.61 12.76
C VAL A 38 17.03 -4.88 13.62
N GLY A 39 18.28 -5.31 13.76
CA GLY A 39 18.70 -6.33 14.70
C GLY A 39 18.78 -5.81 16.13
N GLY A 40 17.87 -6.28 16.98
CA GLY A 40 17.92 -6.02 18.42
C GLY A 40 19.28 -6.41 19.01
N ARG A 41 19.73 -5.60 19.99
CA ARG A 41 20.92 -5.61 20.89
C ARG A 41 22.20 -6.41 20.58
N ASP A 42 22.20 -7.42 19.73
CA ASP A 42 23.30 -8.40 19.55
C ASP A 42 23.60 -8.74 18.07
N ASN A 43 23.38 -7.82 17.12
CA ASN A 43 23.60 -8.07 15.67
C ASN A 43 22.83 -9.28 15.10
N SER A 44 21.72 -9.69 15.75
CA SER A 44 20.82 -10.71 15.21
C SER A 44 19.74 -10.05 14.37
N LEU A 45 19.60 -10.48 13.11
CA LEU A 45 18.47 -10.08 12.25
C LEU A 45 17.13 -10.29 12.98
N SER A 46 16.24 -9.30 12.92
CA SER A 46 14.84 -9.46 13.32
C SER A 46 14.16 -10.54 12.47
N SER A 47 13.01 -11.07 12.91
CA SER A 47 12.25 -12.05 12.13
C SER A 47 11.97 -11.55 10.70
N ILE A 48 11.65 -10.26 10.55
CA ILE A 48 11.46 -9.58 9.26
C ILE A 48 12.76 -9.53 8.46
N GLY A 49 13.89 -9.16 9.08
CA GLY A 49 15.21 -9.14 8.43
C GLY A 49 15.63 -10.52 7.92
N LYS A 50 15.34 -11.58 8.68
CA LYS A 50 15.60 -12.98 8.27
C LYS A 50 14.71 -13.39 7.09
N ILE A 51 13.43 -13.02 7.10
CA ILE A 51 12.50 -13.31 5.99
C ILE A 51 12.94 -12.59 4.71
N ILE A 52 13.27 -11.29 4.79
CA ILE A 52 13.76 -10.52 3.63
C ILE A 52 15.04 -11.14 3.08
N LEU A 53 15.99 -11.48 3.95
CA LEU A 53 17.27 -12.07 3.55
C LEU A 53 17.10 -13.48 2.97
N ASP A 54 16.26 -14.34 3.58
CA ASP A 54 15.96 -15.68 3.06
C ASP A 54 15.26 -15.62 1.70
N ASN A 55 14.38 -14.63 1.50
CA ASN A 55 13.70 -14.41 0.22
C ASN A 55 14.66 -13.98 -0.89
N ILE A 56 15.68 -13.16 -0.57
CA ILE A 56 16.75 -12.75 -1.49
C ILE A 56 17.67 -13.94 -1.80
N ILE A 57 18.16 -14.63 -0.77
CA ILE A 57 19.14 -15.72 -0.89
C ILE A 57 18.53 -16.94 -1.60
N SER A 58 17.27 -17.28 -1.30
CA SER A 58 16.62 -18.46 -1.85
C SER A 58 16.14 -18.29 -3.29
N GLY A 59 16.11 -17.06 -3.83
CA GLY A 59 15.56 -16.77 -5.15
C GLY A 59 14.09 -17.15 -5.33
N LYS A 60 13.39 -17.55 -4.25
CA LYS A 60 11.98 -18.01 -4.24
C LYS A 60 10.99 -16.94 -4.70
N PHE A 61 11.47 -15.72 -4.89
CA PHE A 61 10.69 -14.53 -5.20
C PHE A 61 11.16 -13.78 -6.45
N LYS A 62 11.72 -14.45 -7.48
CA LYS A 62 11.38 -14.04 -8.86
C LYS A 62 9.88 -14.32 -9.04
N LYS A 63 9.03 -13.45 -8.48
CA LYS A 63 7.60 -13.66 -8.43
C LYS A 63 7.08 -13.52 -9.86
N ASP A 64 6.54 -14.61 -10.41
CA ASP A 64 5.66 -14.53 -11.57
C ASP A 64 4.38 -13.80 -11.13
N VAL A 65 4.42 -12.48 -11.25
CA VAL A 65 3.32 -11.57 -10.93
C VAL A 65 3.00 -10.81 -12.20
N HIS A 66 1.73 -10.81 -12.56
CA HIS A 66 1.24 -10.13 -13.75
C HIS A 66 0.61 -8.79 -13.35
N PRO A 67 0.71 -7.76 -14.20
CA PRO A 67 0.04 -6.49 -13.93
C PRO A 67 -1.48 -6.67 -13.96
N PHE A 68 -2.17 -5.92 -13.12
CA PHE A 68 -3.63 -5.86 -13.14
C PHE A 68 -4.14 -5.33 -14.48
N LEU A 69 -5.08 -6.09 -15.06
CA LEU A 69 -5.78 -5.73 -16.29
C LEU A 69 -7.25 -5.51 -15.96
N PRO A 70 -7.75 -4.26 -16.05
CA PRO A 70 -9.14 -3.96 -15.70
C PRO A 70 -10.06 -4.65 -16.69
N LEU A 71 -10.97 -5.48 -16.17
CA LEU A 71 -12.03 -6.12 -16.94
C LEU A 71 -13.14 -5.09 -17.27
N ALA A 72 -12.82 -4.01 -17.98
CA ALA A 72 -13.76 -3.07 -18.63
C ALA A 72 -15.04 -2.62 -17.86
N LEU A 73 -15.07 -2.64 -16.53
CA LEU A 73 -16.32 -2.45 -15.75
C LEU A 73 -16.49 -1.05 -15.15
N THR A 74 -15.48 -0.17 -15.21
CA THR A 74 -15.60 1.21 -14.72
C THR A 74 -15.67 2.20 -15.89
N PRO A 75 -16.83 2.80 -16.20
CA PRO A 75 -16.95 3.79 -17.28
C PRO A 75 -16.13 5.05 -16.96
N GLY A 76 -15.02 5.22 -17.68
CA GLY A 76 -14.03 6.29 -17.49
C GLY A 76 -12.63 5.83 -17.06
N ALA A 77 -12.48 4.55 -16.68
CA ALA A 77 -11.18 3.97 -16.37
C ALA A 77 -10.38 3.65 -17.64
N SER A 78 -9.09 3.97 -17.62
CA SER A 78 -8.17 3.60 -18.70
C SER A 78 -7.90 2.10 -18.70
N LYS A 79 -7.82 1.48 -19.89
CA LYS A 79 -7.44 0.06 -20.06
C LYS A 79 -5.92 -0.17 -20.07
N VAL A 80 -5.14 0.85 -19.71
CA VAL A 80 -3.67 0.78 -19.70
C VAL A 80 -3.23 -0.13 -18.56
N SER A 81 -2.35 -1.10 -18.85
CA SER A 81 -1.70 -1.88 -17.79
C SER A 81 -0.74 -0.99 -17.01
N LEU A 82 -0.80 -1.06 -15.68
CA LEU A 82 0.08 -0.32 -14.80
C LEU A 82 1.20 -1.23 -14.30
N ASN A 83 2.43 -0.72 -14.32
CA ASN A 83 3.58 -1.35 -13.69
C ASN A 83 4.04 -0.46 -12.53
N PHE A 84 4.10 -1.03 -11.32
CA PHE A 84 4.48 -0.31 -10.11
C PHE A 84 5.82 0.43 -10.25
N HIS A 85 6.86 -0.22 -10.78
CA HIS A 85 8.20 0.35 -10.87
C HIS A 85 8.27 1.51 -11.86
N ASP A 86 7.59 1.38 -13.00
CA ASP A 86 7.56 2.42 -14.02
C ASP A 86 6.79 3.65 -13.53
N GLU A 87 5.62 3.46 -12.91
CA GLU A 87 4.84 4.56 -12.35
C GLU A 87 5.58 5.22 -11.18
N ARG A 88 6.26 4.45 -10.33
CA ARG A 88 7.12 4.99 -9.27
C ARG A 88 8.22 5.88 -9.83
N LYS A 89 8.94 5.42 -10.86
CA LYS A 89 9.98 6.22 -11.52
C LYS A 89 9.41 7.50 -12.13
N LYS A 90 8.24 7.42 -12.79
CA LYS A 90 7.58 8.59 -13.40
C LYS A 90 7.16 9.64 -12.36
N CYS A 91 6.53 9.21 -11.26
CA CYS A 91 6.10 10.10 -10.18
C CYS A 91 7.30 10.76 -9.49
N LEU A 92 8.35 9.99 -9.21
CA LEU A 92 9.58 10.50 -8.60
C LEU A 92 10.29 11.51 -9.52
N ALA A 93 10.40 11.22 -10.82
CA ALA A 93 11.06 12.12 -11.77
C ALA A 93 10.31 13.45 -11.95
N LYS A 94 8.98 13.44 -11.78
CA LYS A 94 8.13 14.63 -11.92
C LYS A 94 7.85 15.34 -10.59
N GLY A 95 8.17 14.73 -9.45
CA GLY A 95 7.80 15.25 -8.13
C GLY A 95 6.30 15.32 -7.90
N VAL A 96 5.51 14.44 -8.53
CA VAL A 96 4.05 14.42 -8.41
C VAL A 96 3.58 13.15 -7.72
N LEU A 97 2.49 13.27 -6.96
CA LEU A 97 1.83 12.13 -6.35
C LEU A 97 1.09 11.29 -7.40
N PHE A 98 1.08 9.99 -7.21
CA PHE A 98 0.37 9.09 -8.11
C PHE A 98 -1.13 9.32 -8.04
N GLU A 99 -1.77 9.26 -9.20
CA GLU A 99 -3.21 9.28 -9.37
C GLU A 99 -3.60 8.12 -10.26
N ASP A 100 -4.48 7.25 -9.76
CA ASP A 100 -4.82 6.02 -10.46
C ASP A 100 -5.80 6.28 -11.63
N PRO A 101 -5.39 6.05 -12.90
CA PRO A 101 -6.26 6.23 -14.06
C PRO A 101 -7.26 5.08 -14.24
N GLN A 102 -7.05 3.93 -13.58
CA GLN A 102 -7.93 2.76 -13.63
C GLN A 102 -9.01 2.81 -12.54
N PHE A 103 -8.76 3.52 -11.43
CA PHE A 103 -9.68 3.63 -10.29
C PHE A 103 -9.75 5.08 -9.80
N PRO A 104 -10.49 5.96 -10.52
CA PRO A 104 -10.50 7.39 -10.23
C PRO A 104 -11.18 7.70 -8.89
N ALA A 105 -10.71 8.72 -8.18
CA ALA A 105 -11.26 9.19 -6.90
C ALA A 105 -12.62 9.90 -7.09
N THR A 106 -13.65 9.14 -7.46
CA THR A 106 -15.01 9.63 -7.74
C THR A 106 -16.06 8.70 -7.14
N ASP A 107 -17.28 9.20 -6.96
CA ASP A 107 -18.42 8.41 -6.44
C ASP A 107 -18.69 7.12 -7.22
N ARG A 108 -18.29 7.05 -8.51
CA ARG A 108 -18.46 5.84 -9.35
C ARG A 108 -17.58 4.67 -8.92
N SER A 109 -16.45 4.96 -8.27
CA SER A 109 -15.55 3.94 -7.73
C SER A 109 -16.08 3.34 -6.43
N ILE A 110 -17.08 3.99 -5.83
CA ILE A 110 -17.76 3.51 -4.63
C ILE A 110 -19.10 2.85 -5.00
N TYR A 111 -19.89 3.51 -5.84
CA TYR A 111 -21.24 3.10 -6.16
C TYR A 111 -21.38 2.74 -7.63
N ASN A 112 -21.82 1.50 -7.89
CA ASN A 112 -22.20 1.05 -9.24
C ASN A 112 -23.56 1.63 -9.69
N LYS A 113 -24.28 2.32 -8.79
CA LYS A 113 -25.59 2.97 -9.02
C LYS A 113 -25.61 4.36 -8.37
N LYS A 114 -26.78 5.02 -8.29
CA LYS A 114 -26.93 6.32 -7.62
C LYS A 114 -26.43 6.24 -6.17
N LYS A 115 -25.66 7.27 -5.78
CA LYS A 115 -25.21 7.54 -4.42
C LYS A 115 -26.40 7.54 -3.45
N PRO A 116 -26.35 6.78 -2.32
CA PRO A 116 -27.26 6.97 -1.21
C PRO A 116 -27.14 8.40 -0.72
N VAL A 117 -28.25 9.05 -0.40
CA VAL A 117 -28.36 10.52 -0.20
C VAL A 117 -27.51 11.06 0.97
N GLU A 118 -26.83 10.22 1.74
CA GLU A 118 -26.17 10.60 2.99
C GLU A 118 -24.64 10.76 2.83
N GLY A 119 -24.16 11.95 3.18
CA GLY A 119 -22.73 12.29 3.33
C GLY A 119 -22.08 12.90 2.08
N ASN A 120 -21.43 14.06 2.25
CA ASN A 120 -20.48 14.56 1.25
C ASN A 120 -19.21 13.72 1.35
N ILE A 121 -18.96 12.88 0.34
CA ILE A 121 -17.78 11.99 0.36
C ILE A 121 -16.63 12.79 -0.24
N GLU A 122 -15.56 12.92 0.52
CA GLU A 122 -14.34 13.58 0.08
C GLU A 122 -13.23 12.54 -0.04
N TRP A 123 -12.51 12.58 -1.16
CA TRP A 123 -11.35 11.71 -1.36
C TRP A 123 -10.10 12.44 -0.87
N LYS A 124 -9.54 11.99 0.25
CA LYS A 124 -8.39 12.61 0.92
C LYS A 124 -7.22 11.66 0.98
N ARG A 125 -6.00 12.17 0.93
CA ARG A 125 -4.79 11.35 1.17
C ARG A 125 -4.57 11.22 2.68
N PRO A 126 -3.87 10.19 3.16
CA PRO A 126 -3.54 10.05 4.57
C PRO A 126 -2.90 11.30 5.18
N SER A 127 -2.06 12.00 4.41
CA SER A 127 -1.42 13.26 4.81
C SER A 127 -2.38 14.43 5.02
N ASP A 128 -3.55 14.38 4.39
CA ASP A 128 -4.58 15.41 4.54
C ASP A 128 -5.50 15.10 5.73
N ILE A 129 -5.48 13.86 6.22
CA ILE A 129 -6.32 13.37 7.32
C ILE A 129 -5.58 13.46 8.65
N VAL A 130 -4.30 13.05 8.69
CA VAL A 130 -3.47 13.05 9.90
C VAL A 130 -2.07 13.61 9.61
N GLY A 131 -1.42 14.16 10.64
CA GLY A 131 -0.10 14.80 10.49
C GLY A 131 1.06 13.86 10.19
N GLU A 132 1.05 12.63 10.73
CA GLU A 132 2.12 11.64 10.55
C GLU A 132 1.56 10.30 10.07
N PRO A 133 1.09 10.19 8.81
CA PRO A 133 0.52 8.97 8.29
C PRO A 133 1.59 7.89 8.13
N GLN A 134 1.28 6.67 8.56
CA GLN A 134 2.14 5.50 8.42
C GLN A 134 1.37 4.38 7.71
N LEU A 135 2.11 3.58 6.93
CA LEU A 135 1.50 2.41 6.31
C LEU A 135 1.17 1.36 7.37
N ILE A 136 2.13 1.05 8.26
CA ILE A 136 2.01 0.10 9.37
C ILE A 136 2.60 0.77 10.61
N VAL A 137 1.88 0.74 11.74
CA VAL A 137 2.32 1.32 13.01
C VAL A 137 2.72 0.20 13.96
N GLY A 138 4.02 0.07 14.26
CA GLY A 138 4.54 -1.02 15.08
C GLY A 138 4.45 -2.37 14.38
N ASP A 139 3.74 -3.32 14.98
CA ASP A 139 3.46 -4.65 14.39
C ASP A 139 2.02 -4.72 13.90
N LYS A 140 1.83 -5.26 12.68
CA LYS A 140 0.50 -5.57 12.15
C LYS A 140 -0.30 -6.42 13.14
N SER A 141 -1.57 -6.08 13.29
CA SER A 141 -2.47 -6.70 14.24
C SER A 141 -3.83 -6.92 13.61
N ARG A 142 -4.54 -7.95 14.10
CA ARG A 142 -5.95 -8.14 13.75
C ARG A 142 -6.84 -6.95 14.16
N PHE A 143 -6.36 -6.13 15.09
CA PHE A 143 -7.08 -4.94 15.55
C PHE A 143 -7.02 -3.78 14.55
N ASP A 144 -6.14 -3.85 13.55
CA ASP A 144 -6.01 -2.85 12.48
C ASP A 144 -7.09 -3.03 11.41
N VAL A 145 -7.95 -4.05 11.58
CA VAL A 145 -9.04 -4.41 10.69
C VAL A 145 -10.37 -4.11 11.39
N VAL A 146 -10.73 -2.83 11.44
CA VAL A 146 -12.01 -2.36 11.96
C VAL A 146 -12.98 -2.13 10.80
N GLN A 147 -14.20 -2.66 10.94
CA GLN A 147 -15.24 -2.51 9.93
C GLN A 147 -15.73 -1.07 9.87
N GLY A 148 -15.67 -0.48 8.67
CA GLY A 148 -16.38 0.75 8.35
C GLY A 148 -17.81 0.47 7.91
N ASN A 149 -18.36 1.35 7.07
CA ASN A 149 -19.78 1.31 6.70
C ASN A 149 -20.12 0.25 5.63
N LEU A 150 -19.16 -0.55 5.19
CA LEU A 150 -19.37 -1.62 4.21
C LEU A 150 -19.66 -2.95 4.91
N GLY A 151 -20.67 -3.69 4.42
CA GLY A 151 -21.05 -5.02 4.93
C GLY A 151 -20.12 -6.15 4.48
N ASN A 152 -18.80 -5.94 4.48
CA ASN A 152 -17.80 -6.83 3.89
C ASN A 152 -17.02 -7.64 4.95
N CYS A 153 -17.69 -8.08 6.02
CA CYS A 153 -17.08 -8.84 7.12
C CYS A 153 -16.26 -10.07 6.68
N TRP A 154 -16.60 -10.67 5.53
CA TRP A 154 -15.85 -11.77 4.92
C TRP A 154 -14.42 -11.37 4.51
N LEU A 155 -14.23 -10.15 4.00
CA LEU A 155 -12.90 -9.62 3.63
C LEU A 155 -12.12 -9.31 4.91
N LEU A 156 -12.76 -8.66 5.88
CA LEU A 156 -12.15 -8.34 7.16
C LEU A 156 -11.63 -9.58 7.88
N ALA A 157 -12.43 -10.64 7.93
CA ALA A 157 -12.01 -11.90 8.55
C ALA A 157 -10.77 -12.49 7.84
N ALA A 158 -10.70 -12.41 6.51
CA ALA A 158 -9.54 -12.86 5.76
C ALA A 158 -8.31 -11.99 6.05
N THR A 159 -8.46 -10.66 5.99
CA THR A 159 -7.39 -9.69 6.26
C THR A 159 -6.86 -9.80 7.69
N ALA A 160 -7.74 -10.00 8.68
CA ALA A 160 -7.34 -10.20 10.08
C ALA A 160 -6.58 -11.51 10.31
N ASN A 161 -6.86 -12.57 9.53
CA ASN A 161 -6.09 -13.82 9.59
C ASN A 161 -4.75 -13.69 8.86
N LEU A 162 -4.66 -12.83 7.84
CA LEU A 162 -3.43 -12.57 7.11
C LEU A 162 -2.35 -11.98 8.02
N THR A 163 -2.72 -11.15 9.00
CA THR A 163 -1.77 -10.55 9.95
C THR A 163 -1.09 -11.57 10.87
N LEU A 164 -1.66 -12.78 11.02
CA LEU A 164 -1.11 -13.84 11.86
C LEU A 164 0.12 -14.54 11.25
N ARG A 165 0.40 -14.33 9.96
CA ARG A 165 1.50 -14.96 9.22
C ARG A 165 2.23 -13.94 8.37
N ASP A 166 3.37 -13.47 8.87
CA ASP A 166 4.23 -12.47 8.23
C ASP A 166 4.53 -12.77 6.76
N GLU A 167 4.90 -14.02 6.45
CA GLU A 167 5.24 -14.45 5.09
C GLU A 167 4.07 -14.28 4.11
N LEU A 168 2.84 -14.56 4.56
CA LEU A 168 1.64 -14.40 3.75
C LEU A 168 1.23 -12.92 3.67
N PHE A 169 1.35 -12.20 4.78
CA PHE A 169 1.08 -10.77 4.81
C PHE A 169 1.96 -10.01 3.84
N TYR A 170 3.28 -10.14 3.92
CA TYR A 170 4.22 -9.46 3.03
C TYR A 170 4.18 -10.01 1.60
N ARG A 171 3.53 -11.17 1.37
CA ARG A 171 3.19 -11.61 0.01
C ARG A 171 2.15 -10.69 -0.61
N VAL A 172 1.12 -10.31 0.14
CA VAL A 172 -0.02 -9.49 -0.30
C VAL A 172 0.23 -7.99 -0.17
N VAL A 173 0.92 -7.57 0.90
CA VAL A 173 1.26 -6.19 1.24
C VAL A 173 2.79 -6.05 1.23
N PRO A 174 3.40 -5.83 0.06
CA PRO A 174 4.84 -5.61 -0.02
C PRO A 174 5.29 -4.41 0.84
N PRO A 175 6.45 -4.47 1.50
CA PRO A 175 6.98 -3.34 2.25
C PRO A 175 7.51 -2.23 1.33
N ASP A 176 7.71 -1.03 1.90
CA ASP A 176 8.39 0.12 1.29
C ASP A 176 7.76 0.68 -0.01
N GLN A 177 6.60 1.30 0.17
CA GLN A 177 5.74 1.76 -0.93
C GLN A 177 5.55 3.28 -0.87
N ARG A 178 6.19 4.02 -1.79
CA ARG A 178 5.88 5.46 -2.05
C ARG A 178 4.68 5.65 -2.99
N ILE A 179 4.44 4.64 -3.81
CA ILE A 179 3.17 4.37 -4.50
C ILE A 179 2.71 3.03 -3.95
N PHE A 180 1.41 2.82 -3.77
CA PHE A 180 0.90 1.62 -3.12
C PHE A 180 0.58 0.54 -4.14
N HIS A 181 0.94 -0.70 -3.83
CA HIS A 181 0.56 -1.84 -4.65
C HIS A 181 0.31 -3.07 -3.79
N PHE A 182 -0.61 -3.93 -4.24
CA PHE A 182 -1.04 -5.11 -3.50
C PHE A 182 -1.08 -6.31 -4.43
N GLN A 183 -0.78 -7.49 -3.90
CA GLN A 183 -0.71 -8.72 -4.68
C GLN A 183 -1.83 -9.66 -4.30
N PHE A 184 -2.69 -9.95 -5.27
CA PHE A 184 -3.82 -10.87 -5.08
C PHE A 184 -3.63 -12.12 -5.94
N TRP A 185 -4.11 -13.25 -5.42
CA TRP A 185 -4.14 -14.50 -6.17
C TRP A 185 -5.45 -14.61 -6.96
N GLN A 186 -5.37 -14.57 -8.28
CA GLN A 186 -6.53 -14.62 -9.17
C GLN A 186 -6.32 -15.73 -10.21
N TYR A 187 -7.23 -16.71 -10.21
CA TYR A 187 -7.28 -17.80 -11.21
C TYR A 187 -5.92 -18.48 -11.49
N GLY A 188 -5.16 -18.78 -10.44
CA GLY A 188 -3.88 -19.49 -10.57
C GLY A 188 -2.66 -18.59 -10.79
N LYS A 189 -2.83 -17.26 -10.68
CA LYS A 189 -1.78 -16.27 -10.95
C LYS A 189 -1.74 -15.19 -9.87
N TRP A 190 -0.56 -14.67 -9.57
CA TRP A 190 -0.41 -13.46 -8.77
C TRP A 190 -0.63 -12.24 -9.65
N ILE A 191 -1.47 -11.32 -9.20
CA ILE A 191 -1.79 -10.07 -9.89
C ILE A 191 -1.34 -8.90 -9.03
N ASP A 192 -0.54 -8.00 -9.60
CA ASP A 192 -0.10 -6.74 -8.98
C ASP A 192 -1.11 -5.63 -9.25
N VAL A 193 -1.76 -5.15 -8.20
CA VAL A 193 -2.73 -4.06 -8.25
C VAL A 193 -2.10 -2.80 -7.68
N VAL A 194 -1.77 -1.86 -8.55
CA VAL A 194 -1.27 -0.54 -8.16
C VAL A 194 -2.46 0.37 -7.84
N VAL A 195 -2.40 1.10 -6.74
CA VAL A 195 -3.42 2.08 -6.32
C VAL A 195 -2.76 3.36 -5.83
N ASP A 196 -3.48 4.48 -5.92
CA ASP A 196 -3.13 5.69 -5.17
C ASP A 196 -3.69 5.62 -3.74
N ASP A 197 -3.29 6.58 -2.90
CA ASP A 197 -3.65 6.64 -1.48
C ASP A 197 -4.87 7.49 -1.16
N ARG A 198 -5.55 8.06 -2.16
CA ARG A 198 -6.80 8.79 -1.93
C ARG A 198 -7.87 7.85 -1.37
N LEU A 199 -8.34 8.09 -0.16
CA LEU A 199 -9.34 7.28 0.52
C LEU A 199 -10.65 8.07 0.69
N PRO A 200 -11.81 7.41 0.60
CA PRO A 200 -13.09 8.06 0.82
C PRO A 200 -13.31 8.37 2.30
N THR A 201 -13.64 9.62 2.58
CA THR A 201 -13.84 10.17 3.93
C THR A 201 -15.16 10.92 4.04
N VAL A 202 -15.68 10.99 5.26
CA VAL A 202 -16.80 11.85 5.67
C VAL A 202 -16.39 12.52 6.97
N ASN A 203 -16.37 13.85 7.02
CA ASN A 203 -15.89 14.62 8.18
C ASN A 203 -14.48 14.20 8.65
N ASP A 204 -13.55 14.03 7.71
CA ASP A 204 -12.16 13.58 7.96
C ASP A 204 -12.01 12.16 8.55
N GLU A 205 -13.11 11.40 8.65
CA GLU A 205 -13.07 9.99 9.05
C GLU A 205 -13.17 9.06 7.83
N LEU A 206 -12.38 7.99 7.82
CA LEU A 206 -12.42 6.95 6.79
C LEU A 206 -13.80 6.28 6.75
N LEU A 207 -14.39 6.20 5.57
CA LEU A 207 -15.74 5.63 5.37
C LEU A 207 -15.76 4.10 5.48
N PHE A 208 -14.65 3.44 5.11
CA PHE A 208 -14.54 1.98 5.04
C PHE A 208 -13.54 1.42 6.06
N MET A 209 -12.85 0.32 5.74
CA MET A 209 -11.92 -0.34 6.64
C MET A 209 -10.87 0.64 7.17
N ARG A 210 -10.59 0.57 8.45
CA ARG A 210 -9.59 1.40 9.13
C ARG A 210 -8.90 0.65 10.26
N SER A 211 -7.74 1.13 10.69
CA SER A 211 -7.11 0.69 11.92
C SER A 211 -7.75 1.36 13.15
N ARG A 212 -7.48 0.80 14.33
CA ARG A 212 -7.73 1.51 15.60
C ARG A 212 -6.76 2.66 15.80
N GLU A 213 -5.55 2.54 15.26
CA GLU A 213 -4.58 3.62 15.22
C GLU A 213 -4.94 4.55 14.06
N ASN A 214 -5.23 5.82 14.37
CA ASN A 214 -5.72 6.78 13.37
C ASN A 214 -4.67 7.12 12.30
N ASN A 215 -3.41 6.83 12.56
CA ASN A 215 -2.31 7.07 11.63
C ASN A 215 -1.85 5.82 10.87
N GLU A 216 -2.59 4.71 10.92
CA GLU A 216 -2.27 3.48 10.20
C GLU A 216 -3.25 3.19 9.06
N PHE A 217 -2.72 2.99 7.84
CA PHE A 217 -3.54 2.97 6.61
C PHE A 217 -3.43 1.70 5.75
N TRP A 218 -2.61 0.70 6.10
CA TRP A 218 -2.45 -0.50 5.26
C TRP A 218 -3.77 -1.23 4.99
N SER A 219 -4.65 -1.33 5.99
CA SER A 219 -5.90 -2.07 5.89
C SER A 219 -6.90 -1.36 4.97
N ALA A 220 -7.00 -0.03 5.09
CA ALA A 220 -7.82 0.81 4.20
C ALA A 220 -7.35 0.74 2.74
N LEU A 221 -6.03 0.80 2.53
CA LEU A 221 -5.44 0.73 1.18
C LEU A 221 -5.56 -0.67 0.57
N LEU A 222 -5.44 -1.73 1.37
CA LEU A 222 -5.66 -3.11 0.93
C LEU A 222 -7.11 -3.32 0.47
N GLU A 223 -8.07 -2.83 1.25
CA GLU A 223 -9.49 -2.91 0.88
C GLU A 223 -9.76 -2.17 -0.42
N LYS A 224 -9.20 -0.97 -0.59
CA LYS A 224 -9.31 -0.21 -1.84
C LYS A 224 -8.73 -0.98 -3.03
N ALA A 225 -7.55 -1.59 -2.87
CA ALA A 225 -6.94 -2.38 -3.93
C ALA A 225 -7.73 -3.64 -4.26
N TYR A 226 -8.44 -4.22 -3.29
CA TYR A 226 -9.35 -5.34 -3.53
C TYR A 226 -10.66 -4.90 -4.21
N ALA A 227 -11.13 -3.67 -3.96
CA ALA A 227 -12.33 -3.12 -4.59
C ALA A 227 -12.13 -2.75 -6.07
N LYS A 228 -10.88 -2.49 -6.47
CA LYS A 228 -10.47 -2.22 -7.85
C LYS A 228 -10.48 -3.48 -8.72
#